data_AF-A0A8H3G580-F1
#
_entry.id   AF-A0A8H3G580-F1
#
_cell.length_a   1.000
_cell.length_b   1.000
_cell.length_c   1.000
_cell.angle_alpha   90.00
_cell.angle_beta   90.00
_cell.angle_gamma   90.00
#
_symmetry.space_group_name_H-M   'P 1'
#
loop_
_entity.id
_entity.type
_entity.pdbx_description
1 polymer ?
#
loop_
_entity_poly.entity_id
_entity_poly.type
_entity_poly.pdbx_seq_one_letter_code
_entity_poly.pdbx_strand_id
1 'polypeptide(L)'
;MRSEQPFCIAFSVLVGIGTNYGFGWHTADVPSDRFVFYYMWLYIISAVYLTTLWLYKFTILLLYLRLFGVHKPFKYVTWTVMFLVFGYLSSNLLTLLFGCTPIDKYWKSMTPGHCIPSTKAGLFYGSMNFVTDVLIFVLPLPMVWRLKLSRENKLGVILVFVGGVM
;
A
#
# COMPACT_ATOMS: atom_id res chain seq x y z
N MET A 1 -10.09 6.57 -9.79
CA MET A 1 -11.42 5.94 -9.62
C MET A 1 -11.70 4.80 -10.60
N ARG A 2 -12.05 4.99 -11.88
CA ARG A 2 -12.41 3.84 -12.77
C ARG A 2 -11.26 2.87 -13.09
N SER A 3 -10.01 3.32 -13.01
CA SER A 3 -8.81 2.48 -13.24
C SER A 3 -8.36 1.62 -12.05
N GLU A 4 -8.85 1.92 -10.84
CA GLU A 4 -8.38 1.29 -9.59
C GLU A 4 -9.30 0.13 -9.14
N GLN A 5 -10.56 0.14 -9.59
CA GLN A 5 -11.55 -0.90 -9.35
C GLN A 5 -11.08 -2.33 -9.65
N PRO A 6 -10.40 -2.64 -10.79
CA PRO A 6 -10.00 -4.02 -11.08
C PRO A 6 -8.99 -4.59 -10.06
N PHE A 7 -8.11 -3.75 -9.49
CA PHE A 7 -7.13 -4.20 -8.51
C PHE A 7 -7.77 -4.50 -7.15
N CYS A 8 -8.70 -3.66 -6.69
CA CYS A 8 -9.45 -3.91 -5.47
C CYS A 8 -10.31 -5.18 -5.56
N ILE A 9 -10.94 -5.41 -6.73
CA ILE A 9 -11.70 -6.64 -6.99
C ILE A 9 -10.77 -7.85 -7.00
N ALA A 10 -9.62 -7.77 -7.70
CA ALA A 10 -8.64 -8.85 -7.74
C ALA A 10 -8.12 -9.20 -6.34
N PHE A 11 -7.78 -8.20 -5.52
CA PHE A 11 -7.35 -8.40 -4.14
C PHE A 11 -8.43 -9.09 -3.30
N SER A 12 -9.68 -8.61 -3.38
CA SER A 12 -10.81 -9.17 -2.63
C SER A 12 -11.09 -10.63 -3.02
N VAL A 13 -11.01 -10.95 -4.31
CA VAL A 13 -11.18 -12.32 -4.83
C VAL A 13 -10.06 -13.23 -4.34
N LEU A 14 -8.80 -12.78 -4.36
CA LEU A 14 -7.66 -13.57 -3.90
C LEU A 14 -7.73 -13.86 -2.40
N VAL A 15 -8.14 -12.89 -1.59
CA VAL A 15 -8.38 -13.09 -0.16
C VAL A 15 -9.52 -14.09 0.06
N GLY A 16 -10.61 -13.97 -0.70
CA GLY A 16 -11.73 -14.92 -0.67
C GLY A 16 -11.29 -16.35 -0.97
N ILE A 17 -10.47 -16.55 -2.00
CA ILE A 17 -9.89 -17.87 -2.32
C ILE A 17 -8.99 -18.36 -1.18
N GLY A 18 -8.17 -17.47 -0.62
CA GLY A 18 -7.27 -17.75 0.51
C GLY A 18 -7.98 -18.30 1.75
N THR A 19 -9.24 -17.93 1.99
CA THR A 19 -10.02 -18.46 3.14
C THR A 19 -10.19 -19.97 3.11
N ASN A 20 -10.23 -20.58 1.92
CA ASN A 20 -10.28 -22.04 1.77
C ASN A 20 -8.99 -22.75 2.24
N TYR A 21 -7.89 -21.99 2.36
CA TYR A 21 -6.58 -22.47 2.76
C TYR A 21 -6.21 -22.06 4.19
N GLY A 22 -7.17 -21.60 5.00
CA GLY A 22 -6.99 -21.27 6.41
C GLY A 22 -6.78 -19.78 6.72
N PHE A 23 -6.94 -18.88 5.74
CA PHE A 23 -7.04 -17.45 6.05
C PHE A 23 -8.28 -17.15 6.89
N GLY A 24 -8.07 -16.52 8.05
CA GLY A 24 -9.12 -16.18 9.01
C GLY A 24 -9.19 -17.12 10.22
N TRP A 25 -8.45 -18.24 10.21
CA TRP A 25 -8.28 -19.09 11.39
C TRP A 25 -7.14 -18.57 12.27
N HIS A 26 -7.18 -18.87 13.56
CA HIS A 26 -6.03 -18.55 14.40
C HIS A 26 -4.83 -19.36 13.89
N THR A 27 -3.66 -18.73 13.81
CA THR A 27 -2.42 -19.39 13.36
C THR A 27 -2.09 -20.69 14.09
N ALA A 28 -2.66 -20.91 15.28
CA ALA A 28 -2.53 -22.15 16.06
C ALA A 28 -3.45 -23.29 15.59
N ASP A 29 -4.57 -22.97 14.93
CA ASP A 29 -5.60 -23.94 14.49
C ASP A 29 -5.39 -24.41 13.04
N VAL A 30 -4.38 -23.87 12.35
CA VAL A 30 -4.07 -24.26 10.96
C VAL A 30 -3.33 -25.60 10.97
N PRO A 31 -3.87 -26.63 10.29
CA PRO A 31 -3.25 -27.94 10.28
C PRO A 31 -1.90 -27.91 9.54
N SER A 32 -0.92 -28.66 10.07
CA SER A 32 0.49 -28.51 9.69
C SER A 32 0.81 -28.95 8.26
N ASP A 33 -0.04 -29.78 7.67
CA ASP A 33 0.01 -30.22 6.27
C ASP A 33 -0.28 -29.06 5.29
N ARG A 34 -1.05 -28.05 5.71
CA ARG A 34 -1.45 -26.91 4.86
C ARG A 34 -0.59 -25.67 5.02
N PHE A 35 0.40 -25.65 5.91
CA PHE A 35 1.23 -24.46 6.14
C PHE A 35 1.93 -23.96 4.86
N VAL A 36 2.41 -24.86 4.00
CA VAL A 36 3.08 -24.48 2.75
C VAL A 36 2.13 -23.69 1.84
N PHE A 37 0.89 -24.17 1.67
CA PHE A 37 -0.12 -23.49 0.87
C PHE A 37 -0.54 -22.17 1.52
N TYR A 38 -0.69 -22.14 2.84
CA TYR A 38 -1.01 -20.94 3.60
C TYR A 38 0.04 -19.83 3.38
N TYR A 39 1.32 -20.12 3.54
CA TYR A 39 2.40 -19.15 3.32
C TYR A 39 2.54 -18.75 1.84
N MET A 40 2.32 -19.67 0.91
CA MET A 40 2.31 -19.35 -0.52
C MET A 40 1.19 -18.36 -0.88
N TRP A 41 -0.03 -18.58 -0.39
CA TRP A 41 -1.15 -17.66 -0.61
C TRP A 41 -0.93 -16.32 0.09
N LEU A 42 -0.39 -16.32 1.31
CA LEU A 42 0.03 -15.09 2.02
C LEU A 42 0.99 -14.25 1.18
N TYR A 43 1.97 -14.89 0.55
CA TYR A 43 2.92 -14.22 -0.31
C TYR A 43 2.25 -13.55 -1.50
N ILE A 44 1.39 -14.28 -2.22
CA ILE A 44 0.67 -13.78 -3.40
C ILE A 44 -0.24 -12.60 -3.02
N ILE A 45 -1.04 -12.76 -1.96
CA ILE A 45 -1.96 -11.73 -1.47
C ILE A 45 -1.18 -10.49 -1.05
N SER A 46 -0.05 -10.66 -0.36
CA SER A 46 0.82 -9.55 0.05
C SER A 46 1.40 -8.81 -1.15
N ALA A 47 1.86 -9.51 -2.19
CA ALA A 47 2.41 -8.89 -3.39
C ALA A 47 1.35 -8.04 -4.14
N VAL A 48 0.12 -8.56 -4.26
CA VAL A 48 -1.00 -7.84 -4.88
C VAL A 48 -1.41 -6.64 -4.03
N TYR A 49 -1.44 -6.80 -2.70
CA TYR A 49 -1.71 -5.70 -1.78
C TYR A 49 -0.69 -4.57 -1.95
N LEU A 50 0.61 -4.87 -1.93
CA LEU A 50 1.66 -3.86 -2.10
C LEU A 50 1.55 -3.17 -3.47
N THR A 51 1.26 -3.91 -4.53
CA THR A 51 1.07 -3.33 -5.87
C THR A 51 -0.14 -2.39 -5.92
N THR A 52 -1.23 -2.77 -5.25
CA THR A 52 -2.40 -1.91 -5.09
C THR A 52 -2.04 -0.68 -4.28
N LEU A 53 -1.24 -0.84 -3.22
CA LEU A 53 -0.77 0.26 -2.38
C LEU A 53 0.10 1.28 -3.16
N TRP A 54 0.91 0.79 -4.08
CA TRP A 54 1.63 1.65 -5.00
C TRP A 54 0.66 2.48 -5.85
N LEU A 55 -0.21 1.82 -6.58
CA LEU A 55 -1.05 2.46 -7.59
C LEU A 55 -1.95 3.55 -6.99
N TYR A 56 -2.55 3.33 -5.83
CA TYR A 56 -3.42 4.35 -5.23
C TYR A 56 -2.65 5.60 -4.79
N LYS A 57 -1.50 5.46 -4.11
CA LYS A 57 -0.71 6.62 -3.66
C LYS A 57 -0.20 7.42 -4.84
N PHE A 58 0.29 6.75 -5.89
CA PHE A 58 0.73 7.43 -7.12
C PHE A 58 -0.41 8.15 -7.82
N THR A 59 -1.58 7.54 -7.90
CA THR A 59 -2.77 8.17 -8.51
C THR A 59 -3.15 9.45 -7.78
N ILE A 60 -3.18 9.43 -6.43
CA ILE A 60 -3.50 10.60 -5.61
C ILE A 60 -2.44 11.70 -5.76
N LEU A 61 -1.15 11.35 -5.69
CA LEU A 61 -0.06 12.31 -5.83
C LEU A 61 -0.02 12.95 -7.23
N LEU A 62 -0.28 12.17 -8.29
CA LEU A 62 -0.42 12.68 -9.66
C LEU A 62 -1.62 13.61 -9.80
N LEU A 63 -2.75 13.28 -9.15
CA LEU A 63 -3.92 14.16 -9.09
C LEU A 63 -3.58 15.49 -8.41
N TYR A 64 -2.80 15.48 -7.31
CA TYR A 64 -2.36 16.70 -6.65
C TYR A 64 -1.44 17.55 -7.53
N LEU A 65 -0.50 16.93 -8.25
CA LEU A 65 0.32 17.63 -9.23
C LEU A 65 -0.51 18.22 -10.37
N ARG A 66 -1.57 17.54 -10.82
CA ARG A 66 -2.46 18.05 -11.86
C ARG A 66 -3.31 19.23 -11.38
N LEU A 67 -3.80 19.19 -10.14
CA LEU A 67 -4.68 20.23 -9.58
C LEU A 67 -3.92 21.47 -9.12
N PHE A 68 -2.81 21.29 -8.42
CA PHE A 68 -2.09 22.39 -7.74
C PHE A 68 -0.68 22.62 -8.29
N GLY A 69 -0.29 21.95 -9.38
CA GLY A 69 1.04 22.06 -10.01
C GLY A 69 1.39 23.45 -10.55
N VAL A 70 0.44 24.39 -10.56
CA VAL A 70 0.67 25.81 -10.87
C VAL A 70 1.57 26.47 -9.80
N HIS A 71 1.47 26.05 -8.53
CA HIS A 71 2.30 26.56 -7.45
C HIS A 71 3.63 25.80 -7.36
N LYS A 72 4.71 26.44 -7.83
CA LYS A 72 6.08 25.88 -7.79
C LYS A 72 6.49 25.24 -6.46
N PRO A 73 6.35 25.88 -5.28
CA PRO A 73 6.76 25.26 -4.01
C PRO A 73 5.97 23.99 -3.71
N PHE A 74 4.66 23.98 -3.97
CA PHE A 74 3.80 22.81 -3.78
C PHE A 74 4.20 21.67 -4.72
N LYS A 75 4.55 21.99 -5.97
CA LYS A 75 5.02 21.02 -6.96
C LYS A 75 6.30 20.31 -6.47
N TYR A 76 7.27 21.06 -5.94
CA TYR A 76 8.51 20.48 -5.40
C TYR A 76 8.24 19.57 -4.20
N VAL A 77 7.45 20.03 -3.23
CA VAL A 77 7.09 19.21 -2.05
C VAL A 77 6.38 17.92 -2.48
N THR A 78 5.40 18.00 -3.39
CA THR A 78 4.69 16.81 -3.89
C THR A 78 5.63 15.84 -4.60
N TRP A 79 6.60 16.34 -5.37
CA TRP A 79 7.63 15.51 -6.00
C TRP A 79 8.54 14.82 -4.98
N THR A 80 8.98 15.53 -3.94
CA THR A 80 9.77 14.95 -2.85
C THR A 80 9.01 13.83 -2.15
N VAL A 81 7.72 14.04 -1.85
CA VAL A 81 6.85 13.03 -1.24
C VAL A 81 6.67 11.83 -2.16
N MET A 82 6.45 12.06 -3.44
CA MET A 82 6.33 10.99 -4.44
C MET A 82 7.59 10.14 -4.51
N PHE A 83 8.77 10.76 -4.47
CA PHE A 83 10.04 10.02 -4.46
C PHE A 83 10.23 9.21 -3.16
N LEU A 84 9.89 9.79 -2.01
CA LEU A 84 9.94 9.08 -0.72
C LEU A 84 9.00 7.86 -0.72
N VAL A 85 7.77 8.04 -1.21
CA VAL A 85 6.77 6.97 -1.34
C VAL A 85 7.24 5.86 -2.27
N PHE A 86 7.80 6.23 -3.43
CA PHE A 86 8.39 5.28 -4.38
C PHE A 86 9.49 4.45 -3.72
N GLY A 87 10.41 5.11 -3.01
CA GLY A 87 11.59 4.48 -2.42
C GLY A 87 11.23 3.45 -1.35
N TYR A 88 10.38 3.81 -0.38
CA TYR A 88 10.04 2.87 0.69
C TYR A 88 9.19 1.71 0.19
N LEU A 89 8.23 1.95 -0.71
CA LEU A 89 7.39 0.88 -1.25
C LEU A 89 8.19 -0.05 -2.18
N SER A 90 9.19 0.47 -2.90
CA SER A 90 10.15 -0.36 -3.66
C SER A 90 10.95 -1.24 -2.73
N SER A 91 11.52 -0.66 -1.67
CA SER A 91 12.24 -1.42 -0.65
C SER A 91 11.38 -2.52 -0.02
N ASN A 92 10.11 -2.23 0.23
CA ASN A 92 9.17 -3.20 0.80
C ASN A 92 8.87 -4.35 -0.18
N LEU A 93 8.67 -4.05 -1.47
CA LEU A 93 8.47 -5.07 -2.49
C LEU A 93 9.73 -5.94 -2.67
N LEU A 94 10.92 -5.33 -2.73
CA LEU A 94 12.17 -6.07 -2.79
C LEU A 94 12.37 -6.96 -1.55
N THR A 95 11.99 -6.48 -0.36
CA THR A 95 12.06 -7.27 0.88
C THR A 95 11.06 -8.42 0.86
N LEU A 96 9.89 -8.26 0.25
CA LEU A 96 8.96 -9.36 0.04
C LEU A 96 9.57 -10.40 -0.91
N LEU A 97 10.11 -9.96 -2.06
CA LEU A 97 10.63 -10.85 -3.10
C LEU A 97 11.94 -11.55 -2.73
N PHE A 98 12.85 -10.85 -2.04
CA PHE A 98 14.22 -11.29 -1.75
C PHE A 98 14.54 -11.37 -0.25
N GLY A 99 13.53 -11.24 0.63
CA GLY A 99 13.76 -11.22 2.08
C GLY A 99 14.17 -12.56 2.69
N CYS A 100 14.08 -13.65 1.93
CA CYS A 100 14.56 -14.97 2.31
C CYS A 100 15.62 -15.45 1.32
N THR A 101 16.73 -15.96 1.84
CA THR A 101 17.77 -16.65 1.08
C THR A 101 17.89 -18.10 1.59
N PRO A 102 17.45 -19.11 0.83
CA PRO A 102 16.77 -19.07 -0.48
C PRO A 102 15.28 -18.67 -0.38
N ILE A 103 14.72 -18.16 -1.49
CA ILE A 103 13.30 -17.73 -1.58
C ILE A 103 12.35 -18.88 -1.21
N ASP A 104 12.71 -20.12 -1.57
CA ASP A 104 11.94 -21.33 -1.22
C ASP A 104 11.71 -21.51 0.28
N LYS A 105 12.58 -20.93 1.12
CA LYS A 105 12.44 -21.01 2.58
C LYS A 105 11.19 -20.30 3.09
N TYR A 106 10.65 -19.34 2.33
CA TYR A 106 9.44 -18.61 2.73
C TYR A 106 8.23 -19.55 2.88
N TRP A 107 8.08 -20.54 1.99
CA TRP A 107 6.98 -21.50 2.04
C TRP A 107 7.40 -22.90 2.51
N LYS A 108 8.67 -23.31 2.33
CA LYS A 108 9.23 -24.56 2.85
C LYS A 108 10.10 -24.29 4.07
N SER A 109 9.49 -24.31 5.25
CA SER A 109 10.14 -24.03 6.54
C SER A 109 11.35 -24.94 6.84
N MET A 110 11.40 -26.15 6.26
CA MET A 110 12.52 -27.10 6.42
C MET A 110 13.77 -26.79 5.59
N THR A 111 13.74 -25.78 4.70
CA THR A 111 14.91 -25.45 3.86
C THR A 111 15.96 -24.67 4.69
N PRO A 112 17.24 -25.07 4.69
CA PRO A 112 18.29 -24.30 5.36
C PRO A 112 18.48 -22.93 4.68
N GLY A 113 18.66 -21.88 5.49
CA GLY A 113 18.81 -20.50 4.99
C GLY A 113 18.56 -19.45 6.07
N HIS A 114 18.49 -18.18 5.69
CA HIS A 114 18.16 -17.07 6.58
C HIS A 114 17.03 -16.23 5.98
N CYS A 115 16.13 -15.74 6.83
CA CYS A 115 15.04 -14.84 6.43
C CYS A 115 15.07 -13.60 7.31
N ILE A 116 14.70 -12.46 6.75
CA ILE A 116 14.49 -11.23 7.51
C ILE A 116 13.33 -11.46 8.50
N PRO A 117 13.46 -11.04 9.77
CA PRO A 117 12.41 -11.20 10.76
C PRO A 117 11.14 -10.44 10.34
N SER A 118 10.12 -11.20 9.92
CA SER A 118 8.88 -10.67 9.33
C SER A 118 8.15 -9.69 10.26
N THR A 119 8.17 -9.90 11.57
CA THR A 119 7.54 -9.01 12.55
C THR A 119 8.20 -7.62 12.58
N LYS A 120 9.54 -7.56 12.58
CA LYS A 120 10.26 -6.28 12.63
C LYS A 120 10.12 -5.52 11.33
N ALA A 121 10.24 -6.22 10.20
CA ALA A 121 10.02 -5.64 8.88
C ALA A 121 8.57 -5.14 8.75
N GLY A 122 7.58 -5.94 9.15
CA GLY A 122 6.16 -5.58 9.13
C GLY A 122 5.85 -4.33 9.96
N LEU A 123 6.38 -4.24 11.18
CA LEU A 123 6.22 -3.04 12.02
C LEU A 123 6.82 -1.79 11.38
N PHE A 124 8.03 -1.91 10.81
CA PHE A 124 8.70 -0.80 10.15
C PHE A 124 7.91 -0.30 8.92
N TYR A 125 7.60 -1.20 7.99
CA TYR A 125 6.89 -0.85 6.77
C TYR A 125 5.44 -0.44 7.02
N GLY A 126 4.76 -1.04 8.00
CA GLY A 126 3.43 -0.63 8.43
C GLY A 126 3.42 0.78 9.00
N SER A 127 4.39 1.11 9.85
CA SER A 127 4.54 2.47 10.41
C SER A 127 4.81 3.50 9.32
N MET A 128 5.71 3.21 8.37
CA MET A 128 6.00 4.08 7.23
C MET A 128 4.77 4.26 6.32
N ASN A 129 3.98 3.19 6.11
CA ASN A 129 2.76 3.29 5.33
C ASN A 129 1.76 4.26 5.97
N PHE A 130 1.51 4.12 7.28
CA PHE A 130 0.66 5.04 8.03
C PHE A 130 1.15 6.49 7.96
N VAL A 131 2.45 6.72 8.19
CA VAL A 131 3.05 8.07 8.12
C VAL A 131 2.85 8.69 6.73
N THR A 132 3.03 7.92 5.66
CA THR A 132 2.86 8.44 4.30
C THR A 132 1.41 8.71 3.95
N ASP A 133 0.45 7.94 4.47
CA ASP A 133 -0.98 8.23 4.30
C ASP A 133 -1.38 9.54 4.99
N VAL A 134 -0.93 9.75 6.24
CA VAL A 134 -1.14 11.01 6.94
C VAL A 134 -0.50 12.18 6.19
N LEU A 135 0.71 11.97 5.68
CA LEU A 135 1.43 13.02 4.96
C LEU A 135 0.74 13.40 3.65
N ILE A 136 0.26 12.43 2.87
CA ILE A 136 -0.55 12.67 1.66
C ILE A 136 -1.85 13.39 2.02
N PHE A 137 -2.53 12.98 3.09
CA PHE A 137 -3.78 13.60 3.54
C PHE A 137 -3.61 15.07 3.97
N VAL A 138 -2.52 15.38 4.68
CA VAL A 138 -2.24 16.74 5.16
C VAL A 138 -1.76 17.65 4.03
N LEU A 139 -1.10 17.11 3.00
CA LEU A 139 -0.46 17.87 1.93
C LEU A 139 -1.36 18.92 1.24
N PRO A 140 -2.63 18.65 0.88
CA PRO A 140 -3.51 19.67 0.28
C PRO A 140 -4.20 20.59 1.28
N LEU A 141 -4.23 20.30 2.59
CA LEU A 141 -4.93 21.15 3.57
C LEU A 141 -4.37 22.59 3.64
N PRO A 142 -3.04 22.82 3.75
CA PRO A 142 -2.47 24.16 3.71
C PRO A 142 -2.75 24.89 2.39
N MET A 143 -2.82 24.13 1.28
CA MET A 143 -3.06 24.68 -0.04
C MET A 143 -4.50 25.16 -0.19
N VAL A 144 -5.46 24.35 0.26
CA VAL A 144 -6.89 24.70 0.26
C VAL A 144 -7.18 25.90 1.17
N TRP A 145 -6.42 26.08 2.25
CA TRP A 145 -6.57 27.22 3.15
C TRP A 145 -6.00 28.52 2.58
N ARG A 146 -4.93 28.45 1.77
CA ARG A 146 -4.30 29.63 1.15
C ARG A 146 -4.90 30.04 -0.19
N LEU A 147 -5.53 29.12 -0.91
CA LEU A 147 -6.07 29.40 -2.23
C LEU A 147 -7.50 29.96 -2.12
N LYS A 148 -7.70 31.21 -2.55
CA LYS A 148 -9.02 31.84 -2.75
C LYS A 148 -9.75 31.18 -3.93
N LEU A 149 -10.02 29.88 -3.86
CA LEU A 149 -10.84 29.17 -4.84
C LEU A 149 -12.29 29.68 -4.76
N SER A 150 -12.93 29.85 -5.91
CA SER A 150 -14.38 30.01 -5.99
C SER A 150 -15.06 28.84 -5.25
N ARG A 151 -16.19 29.11 -4.58
CA ARG A 151 -16.87 28.14 -3.69
C ARG A 151 -17.12 26.78 -4.37
N GLU A 152 -17.31 26.77 -5.68
CA GLU A 152 -17.57 25.59 -6.51
C GLU A 152 -16.37 24.64 -6.58
N ASN A 153 -15.15 25.16 -6.79
CA ASN A 153 -13.93 24.33 -6.81
C ASN A 153 -13.54 23.84 -5.42
N LYS A 154 -13.85 24.62 -4.38
CA LYS A 154 -13.66 24.22 -2.98
C LYS A 154 -14.57 23.04 -2.62
N LEU A 155 -15.81 23.05 -3.13
CA LEU A 155 -16.77 21.97 -2.92
C LEU A 155 -16.34 20.67 -3.59
N GLY A 156 -15.80 20.72 -4.81
CA GLY A 156 -15.27 19.54 -5.51
C GLY A 156 -14.11 18.86 -4.77
N VAL A 157 -13.18 19.65 -4.21
CA VAL A 157 -12.06 19.12 -3.41
C VAL A 157 -12.55 18.53 -2.09
N ILE A 158 -13.49 19.20 -1.40
CA ILE A 158 -14.08 18.68 -0.16
C ILE A 158 -14.87 17.40 -0.41
N LEU A 159 -15.64 17.32 -1.49
CA LEU A 159 -16.40 16.11 -1.86
C LEU A 159 -15.51 14.92 -2.19
N VAL A 160 -14.37 15.14 -2.86
CA VAL A 160 -13.38 14.07 -3.10
C VAL A 160 -12.70 13.66 -1.79
N PHE A 161 -12.42 14.61 -0.89
CA PHE A 161 -11.82 14.32 0.41
C PHE A 161 -12.76 13.57 1.36
N VAL A 162 -14.04 13.94 1.37
CA VAL A 162 -15.08 13.29 2.19
C VAL A 162 -15.51 11.95 1.58
N GLY A 163 -15.65 11.89 0.26
CA GLY A 163 -16.02 10.68 -0.47
C GLY A 163 -14.89 9.65 -0.58
N GLY A 164 -13.63 10.04 -0.37
CA GLY A 164 -12.50 9.10 -0.28
C GLY A 164 -12.30 8.49 1.12
N VAL A 165 -13.01 9.00 2.14
CA VAL A 165 -12.99 8.51 3.53
C VAL A 165 -14.18 7.56 3.82
N MET A 166 -15.15 7.48 2.92
CA MET A 166 -16.35 6.63 3.02
C MET A 166 -16.24 5.41 2.09
#